data_AF-A0A7I8WA16-F1
#
_entry.id   AF-A0A7I8WA16-F1
#
_cell.length_a   1.000
_cell.length_b   1.000
_cell.length_c   1.000
_cell.angle_alpha   90.00
_cell.angle_beta   90.00
_cell.angle_gamma   90.00
#
_symmetry.space_group_name_H-M   'P 1'
#
loop_
_entity.id
_entity.type
_entity.pdbx_description
1 polymer ?
#
loop_
_entity_poly.entity_id
_entity_poly.type
_entity_poly.pdbx_seq_one_letter_code
_entity_poly.pdbx_strand_id
1 'polypeptide(L)'
;MISLYRKLLYSIIVLLFVTSLSISLLMTFMHEKLLKTGYISSKAETSSVAGFKLTDKIELNKINKKYEESCGRFLKDIQILDSCPCLSNKLVGRRKALVVPRNWSDIEIAFKGTLQTNGEFRPHCNKWQTIAIIIPFMKREMHLRLFIDHIHPILQAQQIHYRIFVIEQNQPNIFNKGTLMNSGYLEAKKHFQFDCVIFHDVDMLSEDDRNIYNCIDSPRHIGSHVDIFQYRLFYDKLVGGALAFEIKEFENINGYSTKFFGWGGEDDDMYNRLFYKGLKITRYDEQFSKFRMIQHNRDAQNPNNIYKFNSFYPNPSHYNTDGLSSTYYKVVSVKEGPLFTSIKLNLEVAQNTEYTNEEFEISRKPIERNTSVENEEQCAVDCYRKPICYGYNFMGKKCYLWSNHILNSTKTQFKTLKRKIANEQLLLVDYQRFDGLCKGESSIYRQMSPTECSRTCKNDATCRLFSYNYNEDAVEPCLKIDNSNCSKSNLHKLDNIFTYFKKNLS
;
A
#
# COMPACT_ATOMS: atom_id res chain seq x y z
N MET A 1 26.66 40.86 -56.45
CA MET A 1 26.90 40.30 -55.11
C MET A 1 25.63 40.13 -54.29
N ILE A 2 24.90 41.19 -53.93
CA ILE A 2 23.68 41.11 -53.07
C ILE A 2 22.55 40.26 -53.68
N SER A 3 22.32 40.36 -55.00
CA SER A 3 21.32 39.54 -55.73
C SER A 3 21.64 38.04 -55.70
N LEU A 4 22.93 37.67 -55.83
CA LEU A 4 23.39 36.28 -55.72
C LEU A 4 23.19 35.74 -54.30
N TYR A 5 23.49 36.56 -53.28
CA TYR A 5 23.33 36.18 -51.88
C TYR A 5 21.85 35.94 -51.51
N ARG A 6 20.94 36.78 -52.02
CA ARG A 6 19.49 36.57 -51.84
C ARG A 6 18.99 35.29 -52.51
N LYS A 7 19.45 34.98 -53.72
CA LYS A 7 19.11 33.71 -54.40
C LYS A 7 19.65 32.49 -53.66
N LEU A 8 20.86 32.58 -53.12
CA LEU A 8 21.47 31.51 -52.32
C LEU A 8 20.72 31.31 -50.99
N LEU A 9 20.41 32.39 -50.28
CA LEU A 9 19.65 32.35 -49.03
C LEU A 9 18.24 31.79 -49.25
N TYR A 10 17.57 32.19 -50.33
CA TYR A 10 16.26 31.66 -50.68
C TYR A 10 16.33 30.16 -51.01
N SER A 11 17.37 29.72 -51.73
CA SER A 11 17.59 28.31 -52.03
C SER A 11 17.84 27.49 -50.75
N ILE A 12 18.59 28.04 -49.78
CA ILE A 12 18.82 27.39 -48.49
C ILE A 12 17.53 27.31 -47.67
N ILE A 13 16.72 28.37 -47.63
CA ILE A 13 15.44 28.37 -46.91
C ILE A 13 14.47 27.34 -47.52
N VAL A 14 14.38 27.29 -48.85
CA VAL A 14 13.57 26.28 -49.54
C VAL A 14 14.08 24.88 -49.25
N LEU A 15 15.40 24.66 -49.22
CA LEU A 15 16.00 23.37 -48.87
C LEU A 15 15.68 22.97 -47.42
N LEU A 16 15.75 23.90 -46.48
CA LEU A 16 15.40 23.67 -45.07
C LEU A 16 13.91 23.37 -44.89
N PHE A 17 13.04 24.02 -45.68
CA PHE A 17 11.61 23.77 -45.63
C PHE A 17 11.24 22.42 -46.24
N VAL A 18 11.86 22.05 -47.37
CA VAL A 18 11.66 20.75 -48.01
C VAL A 18 12.19 19.62 -47.12
N THR A 19 13.35 19.81 -46.49
CA THR A 19 13.91 18.83 -45.54
C THR A 19 13.03 18.69 -44.30
N SER A 20 12.49 19.77 -43.73
CA SER A 20 11.57 19.66 -42.59
C SER A 20 10.25 18.97 -42.95
N LEU A 21 9.68 19.25 -44.13
CA LEU A 21 8.47 18.58 -44.62
C LEU A 21 8.72 17.08 -44.82
N SER A 22 9.86 16.72 -45.44
CA SER A 22 10.20 15.32 -45.67
C SER A 22 10.49 14.56 -44.37
N ILE A 23 11.09 15.19 -43.35
CA ILE A 23 11.23 14.60 -42.00
C ILE A 23 9.87 14.42 -41.33
N SER A 24 8.98 15.41 -41.42
CA SER A 24 7.61 15.31 -40.87
C SER A 24 6.80 14.19 -41.54
N LEU A 25 6.94 14.05 -42.87
CA LEU A 25 6.35 12.95 -43.65
C LEU A 25 6.94 11.59 -43.26
N LEU A 26 8.26 11.54 -43.00
CA LEU A 26 8.93 10.33 -42.52
C LEU A 26 8.45 9.96 -41.11
N MET A 27 8.30 10.93 -40.22
CA MET A 27 7.81 10.70 -38.84
C MET A 27 6.36 10.26 -38.82
N THR A 28 5.50 10.81 -39.68
CA THR A 28 4.11 10.33 -39.84
C THR A 28 4.07 8.94 -40.46
N PHE A 29 4.90 8.65 -41.47
CA PHE A 29 5.01 7.30 -42.04
C PHE A 29 5.55 6.28 -41.02
N MET A 30 6.53 6.66 -40.19
CA MET A 30 7.07 5.83 -39.10
C MET A 30 6.05 5.65 -37.98
N HIS A 31 5.25 6.67 -37.65
CA HIS A 31 4.17 6.56 -36.67
C HIS A 31 3.04 5.67 -37.19
N GLU A 32 2.68 5.77 -38.47
CA GLU A 32 1.72 4.88 -39.13
C GLU A 32 2.27 3.44 -39.22
N LYS A 33 3.58 3.26 -39.47
CA LYS A 33 4.24 1.95 -39.41
C LYS A 33 4.26 1.39 -37.98
N LEU A 34 4.51 2.19 -36.96
CA LEU A 34 4.49 1.79 -35.54
C LEU A 34 3.07 1.45 -35.07
N LEU A 35 2.06 2.19 -35.53
CA LEU A 35 0.66 1.87 -35.30
C LEU A 35 0.26 0.61 -36.06
N LYS A 36 0.71 0.41 -37.31
CA LYS A 36 0.47 -0.82 -38.07
C LYS A 36 1.24 -2.02 -37.50
N THR A 37 2.48 -1.90 -37.02
CA THR A 37 3.19 -3.02 -36.36
C THR A 37 2.66 -3.28 -34.95
N GLY A 38 2.24 -2.25 -34.21
CA GLY A 38 1.53 -2.38 -32.93
C GLY A 38 0.12 -2.98 -33.06
N TYR A 39 -0.55 -2.75 -34.19
CA TYR A 39 -1.89 -3.27 -34.50
C TYR A 39 -1.88 -4.58 -35.31
N ILE A 40 -0.75 -4.94 -35.94
CA ILE A 40 -0.54 -6.24 -36.61
C ILE A 40 0.10 -7.28 -35.67
N SER A 41 0.62 -6.87 -34.49
CA SER A 41 0.96 -7.79 -33.40
C SER A 41 -0.28 -8.37 -32.66
N SER A 42 -1.51 -8.04 -33.08
CA SER A 42 -2.75 -8.57 -32.48
C SER A 42 -3.56 -9.49 -33.40
N LYS A 43 -3.03 -9.91 -34.56
CA LYS A 43 -3.62 -10.99 -35.37
C LYS A 43 -2.99 -12.33 -35.02
N ALA A 44 -3.70 -13.06 -34.16
CA ALA A 44 -3.78 -14.52 -34.13
C ALA A 44 -2.47 -15.28 -34.41
N GLU A 45 -1.59 -15.35 -33.42
CA GLU A 45 -0.99 -16.64 -33.14
C GLU A 45 -2.03 -17.47 -32.40
N THR A 46 -2.77 -18.29 -33.15
CA THR A 46 -3.14 -19.62 -32.68
C THR A 46 -1.85 -20.43 -32.52
N SER A 47 -1.03 -20.07 -31.52
CA SER A 47 -0.10 -21.00 -30.93
C SER A 47 -0.94 -21.89 -30.04
N SER A 48 -1.01 -23.16 -30.43
CA SER A 48 -1.41 -24.26 -29.58
C SER A 48 -1.08 -24.00 -28.11
N VAL A 49 -2.04 -24.27 -27.24
CA VAL A 49 -1.82 -24.53 -25.81
C VAL A 49 -0.63 -25.49 -25.66
N ALA A 50 0.56 -24.93 -25.50
CA ALA A 50 1.81 -25.65 -25.32
C ALA A 50 2.69 -24.76 -24.44
N GLY A 51 2.49 -24.90 -23.12
CA GLY A 51 3.27 -24.15 -22.16
C GLY A 51 2.63 -23.89 -20.80
N PHE A 52 1.52 -24.54 -20.44
CA PHE A 52 1.24 -24.75 -19.01
C PHE A 52 2.30 -25.75 -18.55
N LYS A 53 3.40 -25.29 -17.94
CA LYS A 53 4.46 -26.21 -17.49
C LYS A 53 3.81 -27.22 -16.55
N LEU A 54 4.20 -28.49 -16.68
CA LEU A 54 3.71 -29.57 -15.82
C LEU A 54 3.88 -29.22 -14.33
N THR A 55 4.93 -28.48 -13.99
CA THR A 55 5.20 -27.93 -12.65
C THR A 55 4.11 -26.97 -12.18
N ASP A 56 3.66 -26.05 -13.03
CA ASP A 56 2.66 -25.04 -12.69
C ASP A 56 1.28 -25.68 -12.51
N LYS A 57 0.96 -26.72 -13.30
CA LYS A 57 -0.26 -27.52 -13.12
C LYS A 57 -0.22 -28.34 -11.83
N ILE A 58 0.93 -28.91 -11.48
CA ILE A 58 1.14 -29.64 -10.22
C ILE A 58 1.02 -28.69 -9.02
N GLU A 59 1.56 -27.48 -9.11
CA GLU A 59 1.51 -26.47 -8.05
C GLU A 59 0.10 -25.90 -7.89
N LEU A 60 -0.60 -25.61 -8.99
CA LEU A 60 -2.02 -25.25 -8.99
C LEU A 60 -2.88 -26.33 -8.31
N ASN A 61 -2.63 -27.61 -8.64
CA ASN A 61 -3.33 -28.73 -8.03
C ASN A 61 -3.04 -28.86 -6.54
N LYS A 62 -1.80 -28.58 -6.10
CA LYS A 62 -1.44 -28.57 -4.67
C LYS A 62 -2.12 -27.44 -3.90
N ILE A 63 -2.21 -26.25 -4.49
CA ILE A 63 -2.83 -25.09 -3.83
C ILE A 63 -4.34 -25.24 -3.77
N ASN A 64 -4.96 -25.70 -4.86
CA ASN A 64 -6.37 -26.09 -4.87
C ASN A 64 -6.64 -27.15 -3.80
N LYS A 65 -5.78 -28.17 -3.69
CA LYS A 65 -5.91 -29.21 -2.66
C LYS A 65 -5.82 -28.65 -1.23
N LYS A 66 -4.85 -27.78 -0.94
CA LYS A 66 -4.70 -27.16 0.39
C LYS A 66 -5.90 -26.29 0.76
N TYR A 67 -6.40 -25.49 -0.18
CA TYR A 67 -7.58 -24.66 0.03
C TYR A 67 -8.85 -25.53 0.18
N GLU A 68 -9.04 -26.54 -0.66
CA GLU A 68 -10.14 -27.50 -0.54
C GLU A 68 -10.09 -28.28 0.77
N GLU A 69 -8.91 -28.63 1.28
CA GLU A 69 -8.74 -29.24 2.60
C GLU A 69 -9.14 -28.28 3.72
N SER A 70 -8.73 -27.01 3.67
CA SER A 70 -9.13 -26.04 4.70
C SER A 70 -10.62 -25.73 4.65
N CYS A 71 -11.18 -25.56 3.46
CA CYS A 71 -12.61 -25.39 3.27
C CYS A 71 -13.39 -26.65 3.67
N GLY A 72 -12.92 -27.84 3.32
CA GLY A 72 -13.55 -29.10 3.71
C GLY A 72 -13.55 -29.33 5.21
N ARG A 73 -12.49 -28.90 5.93
CA ARG A 73 -12.48 -28.86 7.40
C ARG A 73 -13.51 -27.87 7.93
N PHE A 74 -13.52 -26.64 7.41
CA PHE A 74 -14.48 -25.61 7.78
C PHE A 74 -15.93 -26.07 7.59
N LEU A 75 -16.26 -26.67 6.43
CA LEU A 75 -17.60 -27.19 6.12
C LEU A 75 -18.03 -28.34 7.05
N LYS A 76 -17.09 -29.21 7.45
CA LYS A 76 -17.36 -30.27 8.44
C LYS A 76 -17.69 -29.69 9.81
N ASP A 77 -16.96 -28.66 10.24
CA ASP A 77 -17.16 -28.02 11.54
C ASP A 77 -18.56 -27.37 11.66
N ILE A 78 -19.12 -26.88 10.55
CA ILE A 78 -20.44 -26.22 10.50
C ILE A 78 -21.61 -27.16 10.09
N GLN A 79 -21.34 -28.43 9.75
CA GLN A 79 -22.34 -29.47 9.44
C GLN A 79 -23.36 -29.14 8.32
N ILE A 80 -22.97 -28.39 7.28
CA ILE A 80 -23.89 -28.02 6.18
C ILE A 80 -23.84 -29.08 5.07
N LEU A 81 -24.95 -29.79 4.83
CA LEU A 81 -25.14 -30.61 3.61
C LEU A 81 -25.51 -29.72 2.39
N ASP A 82 -25.10 -30.15 1.20
CA ASP A 82 -25.42 -29.51 -0.10
C ASP A 82 -25.00 -28.03 -0.21
N SER A 83 -23.87 -27.68 0.41
CA SER A 83 -23.29 -26.35 0.36
C SER A 83 -22.78 -25.98 -1.05
N CYS A 84 -22.67 -24.67 -1.32
CA CYS A 84 -21.88 -24.18 -2.46
C CYS A 84 -20.47 -24.80 -2.43
N PRO A 85 -19.90 -25.16 -3.59
CA PRO A 85 -18.58 -25.75 -3.64
C PRO A 85 -17.52 -24.76 -3.13
N CYS A 86 -16.48 -25.28 -2.47
CA CYS A 86 -15.37 -24.47 -1.96
C CYS A 86 -14.69 -23.65 -3.06
N LEU A 87 -14.45 -24.29 -4.20
CA LEU A 87 -14.02 -23.68 -5.43
C LEU A 87 -15.17 -23.76 -6.43
N SER A 88 -15.68 -22.60 -6.82
CA SER A 88 -16.73 -22.50 -7.82
C SER A 88 -16.26 -23.01 -9.18
N ASN A 89 -17.13 -23.72 -9.89
CA ASN A 89 -16.90 -24.12 -11.28
C ASN A 89 -17.06 -22.95 -12.28
N LYS A 90 -17.45 -21.77 -11.81
CA LYS A 90 -17.60 -20.54 -12.62
C LYS A 90 -16.34 -19.67 -12.65
N LEU A 91 -15.30 -20.04 -11.91
CA LEU A 91 -14.02 -19.33 -11.91
C LEU A 91 -13.36 -19.46 -13.28
N VAL A 92 -12.84 -18.35 -13.81
CA VAL A 92 -12.11 -18.34 -15.10
C VAL A 92 -10.61 -18.12 -14.92
N GLY A 93 -10.16 -17.82 -13.71
CA GLY A 93 -8.78 -17.51 -13.37
C GLY A 93 -8.44 -16.05 -13.64
N ARG A 94 -7.36 -15.82 -14.38
CA ARG A 94 -6.81 -14.47 -14.61
C ARG A 94 -7.85 -13.58 -15.32
N ARG A 95 -8.08 -12.40 -14.75
CA ARG A 95 -8.93 -11.35 -15.31
C ARG A 95 -8.13 -10.09 -15.54
N LYS A 96 -8.39 -9.43 -16.66
CA LYS A 96 -7.78 -8.14 -16.95
C LYS A 96 -8.44 -7.07 -16.09
N ALA A 97 -7.64 -6.30 -15.36
CA ALA A 97 -8.13 -5.15 -14.60
C ALA A 97 -8.80 -4.12 -15.52
N LEU A 98 -9.99 -3.66 -15.14
CA LEU A 98 -10.64 -2.55 -15.82
C LEU A 98 -9.84 -1.27 -15.62
N VAL A 99 -9.63 -0.53 -16.71
CA VAL A 99 -8.87 0.74 -16.72
C VAL A 99 -9.68 1.93 -17.24
N VAL A 100 -10.90 1.68 -17.74
CA VAL A 100 -11.82 2.72 -18.20
C VAL A 100 -13.16 2.54 -17.48
N PRO A 101 -13.62 3.52 -16.68
CA PRO A 101 -14.89 3.43 -15.98
C PRO A 101 -16.05 3.57 -16.97
N ARG A 102 -17.02 2.66 -16.88
CA ARG A 102 -18.35 2.87 -17.47
C ARG A 102 -19.11 3.94 -16.68
N ASN A 103 -20.20 4.47 -17.24
CA ASN A 103 -21.11 5.33 -16.47
C ASN A 103 -21.97 4.45 -15.53
N TRP A 104 -22.59 5.06 -14.51
CA TRP A 104 -23.39 4.30 -13.53
C TRP A 104 -24.55 3.53 -14.18
N SER A 105 -25.28 4.15 -15.11
CA SER A 105 -26.41 3.52 -15.79
C SER A 105 -26.03 2.22 -16.51
N ASP A 106 -24.88 2.21 -17.20
CA ASP A 106 -24.40 1.02 -17.91
C ASP A 106 -23.97 -0.09 -16.95
N ILE A 107 -23.41 0.27 -15.79
CA ILE A 107 -23.03 -0.69 -14.75
C ILE A 107 -24.31 -1.27 -14.13
N GLU A 108 -25.29 -0.44 -13.79
CA GLU A 108 -26.58 -0.87 -13.25
C GLU A 108 -27.32 -1.80 -14.22
N ILE A 109 -27.37 -1.47 -15.51
CA ILE A 109 -27.96 -2.31 -16.55
C ILE A 109 -27.24 -3.67 -16.62
N ALA A 110 -25.90 -3.68 -16.55
CA ALA A 110 -25.12 -4.91 -16.64
C ALA A 110 -25.36 -5.89 -15.47
N PHE A 111 -25.69 -5.38 -14.28
CA PHE A 111 -25.95 -6.22 -13.10
C PHE A 111 -27.43 -6.40 -12.77
N LYS A 112 -28.33 -5.79 -13.55
CA LYS A 112 -29.77 -5.90 -13.38
C LYS A 112 -30.21 -7.37 -13.42
N GLY A 113 -30.92 -7.80 -12.38
CA GLY A 113 -31.41 -9.18 -12.25
C GLY A 113 -30.41 -10.16 -11.62
N THR A 114 -29.14 -9.79 -11.46
CA THR A 114 -28.15 -10.59 -10.70
C THR A 114 -28.01 -10.10 -9.26
N LEU A 115 -28.12 -8.79 -9.03
CA LEU A 115 -28.04 -8.17 -7.71
C LEU A 115 -29.42 -7.79 -7.18
N GLN A 116 -29.58 -7.86 -5.86
CA GLN A 116 -30.72 -7.26 -5.17
C GLN A 116 -30.49 -5.75 -5.02
N THR A 117 -31.59 -5.01 -4.87
CA THR A 117 -31.54 -3.59 -4.50
C THR A 117 -30.91 -3.47 -3.13
N ASN A 118 -29.67 -2.99 -3.08
CA ASN A 118 -28.74 -2.83 -1.94
C ASN A 118 -27.30 -3.31 -2.28
N GLY A 119 -27.10 -3.94 -3.45
CA GLY A 119 -25.81 -4.50 -3.87
C GLY A 119 -25.51 -5.88 -3.30
N GLU A 120 -26.54 -6.60 -2.83
CA GLU A 120 -26.43 -7.97 -2.33
C GLU A 120 -26.54 -8.98 -3.48
N PHE A 121 -25.70 -10.00 -3.45
CA PHE A 121 -25.76 -11.15 -4.35
C PHE A 121 -25.94 -12.43 -3.56
N ARG A 122 -26.87 -13.29 -3.98
CA ARG A 122 -27.06 -14.63 -3.39
C ARG A 122 -26.77 -15.70 -4.43
N PRO A 123 -25.90 -16.69 -4.13
CA PRO A 123 -25.63 -17.78 -5.05
C PRO A 123 -26.83 -18.75 -5.12
N HIS A 124 -26.95 -19.47 -6.24
CA HIS A 124 -27.95 -20.53 -6.44
C HIS A 124 -27.48 -21.87 -5.83
N CYS A 125 -27.03 -21.85 -4.59
CA CYS A 125 -26.63 -23.01 -3.78
C CYS A 125 -26.66 -22.62 -2.29
N ASN A 126 -26.57 -23.58 -1.38
CA ASN A 126 -26.58 -23.27 0.05
C ASN A 126 -25.27 -22.57 0.44
N LYS A 127 -25.36 -21.29 0.80
CA LYS A 127 -24.22 -20.53 1.31
C LYS A 127 -23.72 -21.15 2.62
N TRP A 128 -22.40 -21.15 2.81
CA TRP A 128 -21.74 -21.56 4.05
C TRP A 128 -21.07 -20.39 4.77
N GLN A 129 -21.00 -19.22 4.13
CA GLN A 129 -20.54 -17.97 4.73
C GLN A 129 -21.25 -16.79 4.07
N THR A 130 -21.57 -15.78 4.87
CA THR A 130 -22.13 -14.51 4.40
C THR A 130 -21.14 -13.39 4.65
N ILE A 131 -20.88 -12.54 3.64
CA ILE A 131 -19.73 -11.64 3.62
C ILE A 131 -20.15 -10.18 3.45
N ALA A 132 -19.74 -9.32 4.39
CA ALA A 132 -19.81 -7.86 4.21
C ALA A 132 -18.49 -7.34 3.65
N ILE A 133 -18.54 -6.65 2.51
CA ILE A 133 -17.37 -5.99 1.92
C ILE A 133 -17.47 -4.50 2.20
N ILE A 134 -16.54 -3.97 2.98
CA ILE A 134 -16.53 -2.59 3.47
C ILE A 134 -15.43 -1.81 2.74
N ILE A 135 -15.84 -0.74 2.07
CA ILE A 135 -14.97 0.11 1.27
C ILE A 135 -14.93 1.50 1.92
N PRO A 136 -13.82 1.90 2.56
CA PRO A 136 -13.67 3.26 3.04
C PRO A 136 -13.49 4.20 1.84
N PHE A 137 -14.25 5.29 1.81
CA PHE A 137 -14.37 6.12 0.61
C PHE A 137 -14.40 7.62 0.93
N MET A 138 -13.67 8.41 0.13
CA MET A 138 -13.77 9.87 0.14
C MET A 138 -13.32 10.43 -1.21
N LYS A 139 -14.24 11.07 -1.95
CA LYS A 139 -13.95 11.82 -3.20
C LYS A 139 -13.19 11.02 -4.29
N ARG A 140 -13.48 9.71 -4.44
CA ARG A 140 -12.83 8.81 -5.43
C ARG A 140 -13.82 8.19 -6.42
N GLU A 141 -14.78 8.97 -6.89
CA GLU A 141 -15.94 8.46 -7.66
C GLU A 141 -15.54 7.60 -8.88
N MET A 142 -14.51 8.02 -9.63
CA MET A 142 -14.00 7.24 -10.77
C MET A 142 -13.42 5.89 -10.35
N HIS A 143 -12.69 5.83 -9.23
CA HIS A 143 -12.15 4.57 -8.72
C HIS A 143 -13.28 3.66 -8.26
N LEU A 144 -14.30 4.21 -7.61
CA LEU A 144 -15.45 3.44 -7.16
C LEU A 144 -16.20 2.82 -8.34
N ARG A 145 -16.38 3.55 -9.45
CA ARG A 145 -16.97 2.98 -10.67
C ARG A 145 -16.15 1.82 -11.22
N LEU A 146 -14.83 2.01 -11.36
CA LEU A 146 -13.92 0.94 -11.80
C LEU A 146 -13.99 -0.27 -10.87
N PHE A 147 -13.94 -0.05 -9.57
CA PHE A 147 -13.99 -1.09 -8.56
C PHE A 147 -15.29 -1.89 -8.62
N ILE A 148 -16.44 -1.22 -8.57
CA ILE A 148 -17.76 -1.84 -8.58
C ILE A 148 -17.96 -2.66 -9.86
N ASP A 149 -17.64 -2.08 -11.01
CA ASP A 149 -17.72 -2.76 -12.31
C ASP A 149 -16.83 -4.03 -12.34
N HIS A 150 -15.63 -3.92 -11.79
CA HIS A 150 -14.63 -4.99 -11.80
C HIS A 150 -14.92 -6.11 -10.81
N ILE A 151 -15.41 -5.78 -9.62
CA ILE A 151 -15.48 -6.73 -8.50
C ILE A 151 -16.73 -7.61 -8.53
N HIS A 152 -17.89 -7.10 -8.95
CA HIS A 152 -19.12 -7.89 -8.96
C HIS A 152 -18.98 -9.20 -9.77
N PRO A 153 -18.43 -9.19 -11.00
CA PRO A 153 -18.24 -10.41 -11.78
C PRO A 153 -17.31 -11.42 -11.10
N ILE A 154 -16.31 -10.96 -10.35
CA ILE A 154 -15.39 -11.82 -9.59
C ILE A 154 -16.13 -12.51 -8.44
N LEU A 155 -16.82 -11.73 -7.60
CA LEU A 155 -17.52 -12.25 -6.43
C LEU A 155 -18.69 -13.17 -6.82
N GLN A 156 -19.42 -12.83 -7.89
CA GLN A 156 -20.49 -13.69 -8.42
C GLN A 156 -19.93 -15.01 -8.97
N ALA A 157 -18.77 -14.97 -9.64
CA ALA A 157 -18.09 -16.18 -10.11
C ALA A 157 -17.62 -17.06 -8.95
N GLN A 158 -17.27 -16.48 -7.81
CA GLN A 158 -16.91 -17.22 -6.59
C GLN A 158 -18.11 -17.88 -5.89
N GLN A 159 -19.35 -17.59 -6.30
CA GLN A 159 -20.58 -18.13 -5.71
C GLN A 159 -20.71 -17.89 -4.20
N ILE A 160 -20.25 -16.72 -3.73
CA ILE A 160 -20.34 -16.32 -2.32
C ILE A 160 -21.59 -15.45 -2.08
N HIS A 161 -22.20 -15.52 -0.90
CA HIS A 161 -23.24 -14.56 -0.51
C HIS A 161 -22.57 -13.31 0.06
N TYR A 162 -22.71 -12.18 -0.63
CA TYR A 162 -22.08 -10.93 -0.20
C TYR A 162 -22.99 -9.71 -0.35
N ARG A 163 -22.63 -8.63 0.35
CA ARG A 163 -23.16 -7.28 0.14
C ARG A 163 -22.02 -6.26 0.26
N ILE A 164 -22.01 -5.27 -0.62
CA ILE A 164 -21.00 -4.20 -0.64
C ILE A 164 -21.52 -2.95 0.09
N PHE A 165 -20.70 -2.43 0.99
CA PHE A 165 -20.92 -1.21 1.75
C PHE A 165 -19.83 -0.19 1.44
N VAL A 166 -20.22 0.95 0.88
CA VAL A 166 -19.34 2.09 0.61
C VAL A 166 -19.52 3.11 1.73
N ILE A 167 -18.47 3.31 2.52
CA ILE A 167 -18.49 4.17 3.71
C ILE A 167 -17.85 5.51 3.36
N GLU A 168 -18.70 6.49 3.05
CA GLU A 168 -18.29 7.82 2.61
C GLU A 168 -18.02 8.74 3.80
N GLN A 169 -16.78 9.22 3.90
CA GLN A 169 -16.43 10.30 4.82
C GLN A 169 -16.88 11.66 4.28
N ASN A 170 -17.80 12.30 4.99
CA ASN A 170 -18.26 13.65 4.67
C ASN A 170 -17.42 14.73 5.39
N GLN A 171 -17.14 14.51 6.67
CA GLN A 171 -16.34 15.40 7.53
C GLN A 171 -15.55 14.55 8.55
N PRO A 172 -14.36 14.99 8.98
CA PRO A 172 -13.59 16.15 8.48
C PRO A 172 -13.00 15.89 7.08
N ASN A 173 -12.28 16.84 6.50
CA ASN A 173 -11.62 16.66 5.18
C ASN A 173 -10.35 15.77 5.23
N ILE A 174 -9.82 15.47 6.42
CA ILE A 174 -8.67 14.57 6.59
C ILE A 174 -9.18 13.14 6.70
N PHE A 175 -8.80 12.28 5.75
CA PHE A 175 -9.26 10.90 5.68
C PHE A 175 -8.84 10.08 6.91
N ASN A 176 -9.75 9.26 7.44
CA ASN A 176 -9.46 8.33 8.53
C ASN A 176 -9.98 6.93 8.17
N LYS A 177 -9.11 6.15 7.51
CA LYS A 177 -9.42 4.80 7.02
C LYS A 177 -9.90 3.87 8.13
N GLY A 178 -9.20 3.83 9.26
CA GLY A 178 -9.54 2.96 10.39
C GLY A 178 -10.92 3.24 10.99
N THR A 179 -11.28 4.51 11.18
CA THR A 179 -12.61 4.90 11.68
C THR A 179 -13.72 4.56 10.67
N LEU A 180 -13.47 4.72 9.37
CA LEU A 180 -14.43 4.33 8.32
C LEU A 180 -14.63 2.82 8.24
N MET A 181 -13.55 2.03 8.41
CA MET A 181 -13.64 0.57 8.46
C MET A 181 -14.45 0.11 9.68
N ASN A 182 -14.15 0.63 10.87
CA ASN A 182 -14.90 0.30 12.09
C ASN A 182 -16.38 0.71 12.01
N SER A 183 -16.65 1.94 11.59
CA SER A 183 -18.03 2.43 11.44
C SER A 183 -18.79 1.67 10.35
N GLY A 184 -18.14 1.34 9.25
CA GLY A 184 -18.69 0.44 8.23
C GLY A 184 -19.09 -0.91 8.77
N TYR A 185 -18.27 -1.49 9.65
CA TYR A 185 -18.57 -2.77 10.28
C TYR A 185 -19.80 -2.68 11.19
N LEU A 186 -19.83 -1.65 12.04
CA LEU A 186 -20.92 -1.41 12.97
C LEU A 186 -22.24 -1.12 12.24
N GLU A 187 -22.21 -0.35 11.15
CA GLU A 187 -23.39 -0.07 10.34
C GLU A 187 -23.82 -1.29 9.51
N ALA A 188 -22.89 -2.01 8.87
CA ALA A 188 -23.22 -3.21 8.11
C ALA A 188 -24.00 -4.22 8.95
N LYS A 189 -23.64 -4.41 10.23
CA LYS A 189 -24.35 -5.33 11.15
C LYS A 189 -25.82 -4.98 11.36
N LYS A 190 -26.21 -3.71 11.16
CA LYS A 190 -27.61 -3.26 11.28
C LYS A 190 -28.43 -3.59 10.03
N HIS A 191 -27.78 -3.71 8.88
CA HIS A 191 -28.43 -3.87 7.57
C HIS A 191 -28.30 -5.28 6.99
N PHE A 192 -27.33 -6.06 7.45
CA PHE A 192 -26.97 -7.33 6.86
C PHE A 192 -26.38 -8.27 7.92
N GLN A 193 -26.92 -9.48 8.02
CA GLN A 193 -26.35 -10.52 8.87
C GLN A 193 -25.23 -11.21 8.09
N PHE A 194 -24.00 -11.03 8.54
CA PHE A 194 -22.81 -11.64 7.95
C PHE A 194 -21.99 -12.36 9.02
N ASP A 195 -21.09 -13.23 8.59
CA ASP A 195 -20.20 -14.03 9.43
C ASP A 195 -18.72 -13.66 9.18
N CYS A 196 -18.47 -13.01 8.03
CA CYS A 196 -17.18 -12.61 7.52
C CYS A 196 -17.22 -11.15 7.07
N VAL A 197 -16.17 -10.40 7.39
CA VAL A 197 -16.00 -9.02 6.94
C VAL A 197 -14.71 -8.87 6.14
N ILE A 198 -14.78 -8.17 5.03
CA ILE A 198 -13.63 -7.85 4.18
C ILE A 198 -13.52 -6.33 4.09
N PHE A 199 -12.39 -5.79 4.53
CA PHE A 199 -12.03 -4.39 4.36
C PHE A 199 -11.24 -4.25 3.07
N HIS A 200 -11.64 -3.33 2.19
CA HIS A 200 -11.08 -3.26 0.85
C HIS A 200 -10.85 -1.82 0.38
N ASP A 201 -9.62 -1.50 0.00
CA ASP A 201 -9.26 -0.23 -0.60
C ASP A 201 -9.88 -0.13 -2.02
N VAL A 202 -10.47 1.02 -2.33
CA VAL A 202 -11.26 1.22 -3.57
C VAL A 202 -10.41 1.24 -4.84
N ASP A 203 -9.10 1.40 -4.71
CA ASP A 203 -8.14 1.48 -5.83
C ASP A 203 -7.44 0.14 -6.11
N MET A 204 -7.84 -0.94 -5.46
CA MET A 204 -7.22 -2.25 -5.61
C MET A 204 -8.13 -3.17 -6.45
N LEU A 205 -7.69 -3.54 -7.67
CA LEU A 205 -8.45 -4.41 -8.57
C LEU A 205 -7.80 -5.80 -8.66
N SER A 206 -8.49 -6.85 -8.22
CA SER A 206 -7.96 -8.22 -8.28
C SER A 206 -7.82 -8.71 -9.72
N GLU A 207 -6.68 -9.26 -10.08
CA GLU A 207 -6.39 -9.75 -11.44
C GLU A 207 -6.67 -11.25 -11.60
N ASP A 208 -7.25 -11.92 -10.61
CA ASP A 208 -7.53 -13.35 -10.67
C ASP A 208 -8.73 -13.71 -9.78
N ASP A 209 -9.78 -14.30 -10.36
CA ASP A 209 -10.98 -14.65 -9.60
C ASP A 209 -10.79 -15.87 -8.69
N ARG A 210 -9.63 -16.53 -8.74
CA ARG A 210 -9.20 -17.57 -7.78
C ARG A 210 -8.65 -17.00 -6.48
N ASN A 211 -8.47 -15.68 -6.38
CA ASN A 211 -8.26 -15.01 -5.09
C ASN A 211 -9.59 -14.93 -4.33
N ILE A 212 -9.96 -15.98 -3.60
CA ILE A 212 -11.32 -16.10 -3.05
C ILE A 212 -11.55 -15.09 -1.90
N TYR A 213 -12.63 -14.31 -2.00
CA TYR A 213 -13.05 -13.31 -1.03
C TYR A 213 -13.89 -13.96 0.07
N ASN A 214 -13.22 -14.64 1.00
CA ASN A 214 -13.86 -15.27 2.16
C ASN A 214 -12.95 -15.18 3.39
N CYS A 215 -13.43 -15.71 4.51
CA CYS A 215 -12.71 -15.74 5.77
C CYS A 215 -12.25 -17.16 6.17
N ILE A 216 -12.08 -18.07 5.21
CA ILE A 216 -11.38 -19.33 5.51
C ILE A 216 -9.93 -19.00 5.87
N ASP A 217 -9.37 -19.65 6.91
CA ASP A 217 -8.04 -19.36 7.46
C ASP A 217 -7.82 -17.87 7.81
N SER A 218 -8.84 -17.23 8.37
CA SER A 218 -8.77 -15.85 8.84
C SER A 218 -7.74 -15.66 9.99
N PRO A 219 -7.17 -14.45 10.16
CA PRO A 219 -7.24 -13.27 9.30
C PRO A 219 -6.48 -13.48 7.97
N ARG A 220 -7.11 -13.10 6.86
CA ARG A 220 -6.57 -13.33 5.50
C ARG A 220 -6.25 -12.02 4.80
N HIS A 221 -4.98 -11.80 4.49
CA HIS A 221 -4.51 -10.67 3.68
C HIS A 221 -4.67 -11.02 2.19
N ILE A 222 -5.80 -10.57 1.62
CA ILE A 222 -6.18 -10.77 0.22
C ILE A 222 -5.30 -9.91 -0.69
N GLY A 223 -5.08 -8.64 -0.34
CA GLY A 223 -4.39 -7.61 -1.14
C GLY A 223 -2.86 -7.66 -1.19
N SER A 224 -2.26 -8.86 -1.18
CA SER A 224 -0.85 -9.04 -0.83
C SER A 224 0.19 -8.75 -1.93
N HIS A 225 -0.14 -8.95 -3.22
CA HIS A 225 0.81 -8.77 -4.32
C HIS A 225 0.32 -7.70 -5.30
N VAL A 226 0.81 -6.48 -5.15
CA VAL A 226 0.35 -5.31 -5.92
C VAL A 226 1.33 -4.96 -7.03
N ASP A 227 0.82 -4.56 -8.20
CA ASP A 227 1.61 -4.25 -9.39
C ASP A 227 2.64 -3.12 -9.17
N ILE A 228 2.31 -2.10 -8.39
CA ILE A 228 3.25 -1.01 -8.03
C ILE A 228 4.47 -1.50 -7.23
N PHE A 229 4.35 -2.65 -6.57
CA PHE A 229 5.43 -3.34 -5.88
C PHE A 229 5.95 -4.54 -6.67
N GLN A 230 5.73 -4.55 -8.00
CA GLN A 230 6.13 -5.62 -8.91
C GLN A 230 5.55 -6.99 -8.49
N TYR A 231 4.34 -7.00 -7.95
CA TYR A 231 3.68 -8.19 -7.40
C TYR A 231 4.51 -8.88 -6.32
N ARG A 232 5.28 -8.14 -5.53
CA ARG A 232 5.95 -8.64 -4.33
C ARG A 232 5.31 -8.04 -3.10
N LEU A 233 5.31 -8.81 -2.01
CA LEU A 233 4.96 -8.26 -0.71
C LEU A 233 6.04 -7.22 -0.33
N PHE A 234 5.61 -5.97 -0.15
CA PHE A 234 6.53 -4.85 0.08
C PHE A 234 7.32 -5.00 1.40
N TYR A 235 6.67 -5.50 2.45
CA TYR A 235 7.29 -5.99 3.69
C TYR A 235 6.37 -6.97 4.42
N ASP A 236 6.92 -7.87 5.24
CA ASP A 236 6.19 -8.99 5.86
C ASP A 236 4.98 -8.58 6.71
N LYS A 237 5.08 -7.41 7.34
CA LYS A 237 4.04 -6.85 8.23
C LYS A 237 2.90 -6.17 7.48
N LEU A 238 2.98 -6.03 6.15
CA LEU A 238 1.96 -5.33 5.38
C LEU A 238 0.65 -6.13 5.38
N VAL A 239 -0.44 -5.45 5.73
CA VAL A 239 -1.83 -5.95 5.71
C VAL A 239 -2.82 -4.95 5.11
N GLY A 240 -2.32 -3.96 4.36
CA GLY A 240 -3.15 -2.98 3.63
C GLY A 240 -3.78 -3.56 2.36
N GLY A 241 -4.51 -2.73 1.60
CA GLY A 241 -5.17 -3.16 0.36
C GLY A 241 -6.48 -3.90 0.60
N ALA A 242 -6.43 -5.18 0.97
CA ALA A 242 -7.63 -5.96 1.26
C ALA A 242 -7.40 -7.02 2.35
N LEU A 243 -8.19 -6.98 3.43
CA LEU A 243 -8.01 -7.81 4.61
C LEU A 243 -9.35 -8.38 5.08
N ALA A 244 -9.41 -9.69 5.30
CA ALA A 244 -10.61 -10.42 5.67
C ALA A 244 -10.53 -11.00 7.09
N PHE A 245 -11.65 -10.91 7.82
CA PHE A 245 -11.80 -11.33 9.21
C PHE A 245 -13.07 -12.15 9.44
N GLU A 246 -12.96 -13.26 10.15
CA GLU A 246 -14.09 -13.78 10.91
C GLU A 246 -14.51 -12.72 11.94
N ILE A 247 -15.82 -12.52 12.12
CA ILE A 247 -16.35 -11.48 13.01
C ILE A 247 -15.73 -11.54 14.41
N LYS A 248 -15.62 -12.75 14.97
CA LYS A 248 -15.06 -12.96 16.31
C LYS A 248 -13.62 -12.47 16.44
N GLU A 249 -12.83 -12.56 15.39
CA GLU A 249 -11.43 -12.12 15.38
C GLU A 249 -11.35 -10.60 15.31
N PHE A 250 -12.15 -9.99 14.43
CA PHE A 250 -12.21 -8.53 14.31
C PHE A 250 -12.68 -7.86 15.60
N GLU A 251 -13.66 -8.45 16.27
CA GLU A 251 -14.13 -7.98 17.58
C GLU A 251 -13.09 -8.20 18.67
N ASN A 252 -12.39 -9.35 18.70
CA ASN A 252 -11.36 -9.66 19.68
C ASN A 252 -10.15 -8.70 19.63
N ILE A 253 -9.77 -8.25 18.43
CA ILE A 253 -8.68 -7.28 18.24
C ILE A 253 -9.14 -5.82 18.46
N ASN A 254 -10.42 -5.62 18.78
CA ASN A 254 -11.06 -4.32 18.90
C ASN A 254 -10.96 -3.48 17.61
N GLY A 255 -11.02 -4.11 16.43
CA GLY A 255 -10.89 -3.48 15.11
C GLY A 255 -9.70 -2.53 14.93
N TYR A 256 -9.85 -1.56 14.02
CA TYR A 256 -8.80 -0.60 13.64
C TYR A 256 -8.67 0.53 14.66
N SER A 257 -7.47 1.10 14.84
CA SER A 257 -7.32 2.35 15.60
C SER A 257 -8.08 3.50 14.93
N THR A 258 -8.73 4.34 15.75
CA THR A 258 -9.43 5.55 15.28
C THR A 258 -8.53 6.78 15.25
N LYS A 259 -7.29 6.66 15.72
CA LYS A 259 -6.35 7.80 15.83
C LYS A 259 -5.71 8.18 14.50
N PHE A 260 -5.79 7.30 13.49
CA PHE A 260 -5.05 7.49 12.27
C PHE A 260 -5.73 8.41 11.24
N PHE A 261 -5.74 9.72 11.53
CA PHE A 261 -6.09 10.76 10.55
C PHE A 261 -4.91 11.10 9.64
N GLY A 262 -5.10 11.00 8.33
CA GLY A 262 -4.04 11.20 7.35
C GLY A 262 -3.53 9.89 6.76
N TRP A 263 -2.55 9.98 5.87
CA TRP A 263 -1.94 8.80 5.24
C TRP A 263 -0.90 8.12 6.14
N GLY A 264 -1.09 6.81 6.37
CA GLY A 264 -0.09 5.86 6.82
C GLY A 264 -0.13 5.50 8.31
N GLY A 265 0.26 4.25 8.59
CA GLY A 265 0.44 3.67 9.93
C GLY A 265 -0.76 2.91 10.46
N GLU A 266 -1.95 3.07 9.88
CA GLU A 266 -3.16 2.37 10.29
C GLU A 266 -3.10 0.86 10.01
N ASP A 267 -2.56 0.47 8.85
CA ASP A 267 -2.40 -0.93 8.47
C ASP A 267 -1.28 -1.59 9.32
N ASP A 268 -0.24 -0.84 9.69
CA ASP A 268 0.83 -1.32 10.57
C ASP A 268 0.35 -1.51 12.02
N ASP A 269 -0.48 -0.59 12.54
CA ASP A 269 -1.16 -0.75 13.83
C ASP A 269 -2.07 -1.99 13.81
N MET A 270 -2.81 -2.19 12.71
CA MET A 270 -3.63 -3.39 12.52
C MET A 270 -2.77 -4.66 12.58
N TYR A 271 -1.67 -4.75 11.84
CA TYR A 271 -0.75 -5.90 11.93
C TYR A 271 -0.30 -6.16 13.38
N ASN A 272 0.07 -5.11 14.11
CA ASN A 272 0.53 -5.27 15.49
C ASN A 272 -0.57 -5.79 16.43
N ARG A 273 -1.84 -5.40 16.21
CA ARG A 273 -2.99 -5.96 16.96
C ARG A 273 -3.17 -7.45 16.70
N LEU A 274 -3.07 -7.87 15.43
CA LEU A 274 -3.15 -9.28 15.05
C LEU A 274 -2.03 -10.08 15.72
N PHE A 275 -0.80 -9.58 15.62
CA PHE A 275 0.37 -10.18 16.23
C PHE A 275 0.23 -10.28 17.75
N TYR A 276 -0.23 -9.21 18.42
CA TYR A 276 -0.45 -9.19 19.86
C TYR A 276 -1.50 -10.20 20.34
N LYS A 277 -2.54 -10.45 19.54
CA LYS A 277 -3.57 -11.46 19.81
C LYS A 277 -3.16 -12.87 19.38
N GLY A 278 -1.93 -13.07 18.88
CA GLY A 278 -1.43 -14.35 18.41
C GLY A 278 -2.10 -14.86 17.13
N LEU A 279 -2.78 -13.98 16.38
CA LEU A 279 -3.46 -14.34 15.15
C LEU A 279 -2.45 -14.42 14.00
N LYS A 280 -2.51 -15.51 13.23
CA LYS A 280 -1.62 -15.76 12.10
C LYS A 280 -2.27 -15.28 10.81
N ILE A 281 -1.61 -14.33 10.15
CA ILE A 281 -2.06 -13.83 8.85
C ILE A 281 -1.82 -14.88 7.78
N THR A 282 -2.84 -15.17 6.98
CA THR A 282 -2.73 -16.02 5.79
C THR A 282 -2.78 -15.19 4.51
N ARG A 283 -2.14 -15.70 3.45
CA ARG A 283 -2.06 -15.09 2.12
C ARG A 283 -2.21 -16.20 1.09
N TYR A 284 -2.86 -15.90 -0.03
CA TYR A 284 -2.77 -16.76 -1.21
C TYR A 284 -1.40 -16.61 -1.86
N ASP A 285 -1.01 -17.62 -2.64
CA ASP A 285 0.20 -17.54 -3.46
C ASP A 285 0.14 -16.37 -4.44
N GLU A 286 1.31 -15.85 -4.81
CA GLU A 286 1.49 -14.71 -5.70
C GLU A 286 0.70 -14.88 -7.01
N GLN A 287 0.62 -16.10 -7.53
CA GLN A 287 -0.07 -16.38 -8.79
C GLN A 287 -1.57 -16.05 -8.78
N PHE A 288 -2.20 -16.05 -7.61
CA PHE A 288 -3.64 -15.77 -7.44
C PHE A 288 -3.88 -14.40 -6.83
N SER A 289 -3.01 -13.93 -5.93
CA SER A 289 -3.23 -12.70 -5.17
C SER A 289 -2.70 -11.42 -5.83
N LYS A 290 -2.71 -11.39 -7.17
CA LYS A 290 -2.28 -10.21 -7.94
C LYS A 290 -3.35 -9.13 -7.95
N PHE A 291 -2.93 -7.91 -7.69
CA PHE A 291 -3.75 -6.72 -7.76
C PHE A 291 -3.13 -5.67 -8.66
N ARG A 292 -3.99 -5.06 -9.48
CA ARG A 292 -3.70 -3.81 -10.18
C ARG A 292 -4.16 -2.64 -9.31
N MET A 293 -3.24 -1.76 -8.94
CA MET A 293 -3.60 -0.49 -8.30
C MET A 293 -4.04 0.53 -9.35
N ILE A 294 -5.19 1.17 -9.15
CA ILE A 294 -5.65 2.29 -9.97
C ILE A 294 -4.69 3.45 -9.72
N GLN A 295 -3.98 3.89 -10.77
CA GLN A 295 -2.99 4.95 -10.63
C GLN A 295 -3.63 6.27 -10.19
N HIS A 296 -3.06 6.87 -9.16
CA HIS A 296 -3.44 8.20 -8.72
C HIS A 296 -2.29 8.92 -8.04
N ASN A 297 -2.29 10.25 -8.12
CA ASN A 297 -1.37 11.05 -7.32
C ASN A 297 -1.77 10.99 -5.84
N ARG A 298 -0.80 11.27 -4.98
CA ARG A 298 -1.06 11.50 -3.57
C ARG A 298 -2.04 12.67 -3.41
N ASP A 299 -3.09 12.48 -2.61
CA ASP A 299 -4.03 13.57 -2.32
C ASP A 299 -3.35 14.64 -1.45
N ALA A 300 -3.20 15.85 -2.01
CA ALA A 300 -2.59 16.98 -1.32
C ALA A 300 -3.37 17.40 -0.06
N GLN A 301 -4.67 17.11 0.01
CA GLN A 301 -5.51 17.39 1.18
C GLN A 301 -5.41 16.29 2.25
N ASN A 302 -4.70 15.19 1.98
CA ASN A 302 -4.48 14.10 2.92
C ASN A 302 -3.01 14.09 3.42
N PRO A 303 -2.70 14.82 4.51
CA PRO A 303 -1.33 14.93 5.03
C PRO A 303 -0.80 13.58 5.52
N ASN A 304 0.52 13.48 5.73
CA ASN A 304 1.08 12.35 6.48
C ASN A 304 0.48 12.33 7.88
N ASN A 305 0.12 11.13 8.33
CA ASN A 305 -0.32 10.92 9.68
C ASN A 305 0.80 11.22 10.68
N ILE A 306 0.52 11.99 11.73
CA ILE A 306 1.49 12.32 12.78
C ILE A 306 1.86 11.11 13.65
N TYR A 307 0.98 10.12 13.75
CA TYR A 307 1.16 8.88 14.50
C TYR A 307 1.72 7.75 13.67
N LYS A 308 2.02 7.97 12.38
CA LYS A 308 2.59 6.94 11.50
C LYS A 308 3.79 6.26 12.15
N PHE A 309 4.68 7.02 12.77
CA PHE A 309 5.87 6.46 13.41
C PHE A 309 5.56 5.63 14.66
N ASN A 310 4.48 5.95 15.38
CA ASN A 310 4.06 5.19 16.55
C ASN A 310 3.57 3.79 16.16
N SER A 311 3.03 3.61 14.96
CA SER A 311 2.61 2.30 14.46
C SER A 311 3.76 1.32 14.22
N PHE A 312 5.00 1.78 14.08
CA PHE A 312 6.15 0.87 13.96
C PHE A 312 6.49 0.17 15.27
N TYR A 313 6.01 0.70 16.40
CA TYR A 313 6.28 0.18 17.73
C TYR A 313 4.97 -0.32 18.35
N PRO A 314 4.80 -1.65 18.51
CA PRO A 314 3.63 -2.20 19.17
C PRO A 314 3.42 -1.54 20.54
N ASN A 315 2.24 -0.97 20.75
CA ASN A 315 1.84 -0.41 22.03
C ASN A 315 0.53 -1.08 22.49
N PRO A 316 0.62 -2.22 23.18
CA PRO A 316 -0.56 -2.95 23.60
C PRO A 316 -1.53 -2.17 24.50
N SER A 317 -1.05 -1.11 25.17
CA SER A 317 -1.86 -0.35 26.11
C SER A 317 -3.08 0.34 25.46
N HIS A 318 -3.03 0.67 24.15
CA HIS A 318 -4.16 1.31 23.48
C HIS A 318 -5.10 0.32 22.78
N TYR A 319 -4.71 -0.94 22.54
CA TYR A 319 -5.53 -1.83 21.70
C TYR A 319 -6.94 -2.06 22.26
N ASN A 320 -7.09 -2.10 23.59
CA ASN A 320 -8.40 -2.29 24.22
C ASN A 320 -9.20 -0.98 24.40
N THR A 321 -8.55 0.18 24.31
CA THR A 321 -9.15 1.51 24.58
C THR A 321 -9.35 2.37 23.33
N ASP A 322 -8.69 2.01 22.23
CA ASP A 322 -8.75 2.66 20.93
C ASP A 322 -9.05 1.60 19.87
N GLY A 323 -10.25 1.65 19.29
CA GLY A 323 -10.75 0.62 18.40
C GLY A 323 -12.25 0.72 18.11
N LEU A 324 -12.89 -0.42 17.84
CA LEU A 324 -14.33 -0.57 17.69
C LEU A 324 -15.09 -0.02 18.89
N SER A 325 -14.64 -0.34 20.11
CA SER A 325 -15.26 0.08 21.37
C SER A 325 -15.27 1.61 21.56
N SER A 326 -14.35 2.33 20.91
CA SER A 326 -14.20 3.79 21.01
C SER A 326 -14.52 4.50 19.69
N THR A 327 -15.09 3.80 18.71
CA THR A 327 -15.41 4.38 17.41
C THR A 327 -16.65 5.25 17.50
N TYR A 328 -16.48 6.55 17.26
CA TYR A 328 -17.57 7.52 17.29
C TYR A 328 -17.76 8.17 15.91
N TYR A 329 -19.01 8.23 15.46
CA TYR A 329 -19.41 8.81 14.19
C TYR A 329 -20.91 9.16 14.21
N LYS A 330 -21.33 10.01 13.27
CA LYS A 330 -22.72 10.36 13.02
C LYS A 330 -23.09 9.98 11.59
N VAL A 331 -24.14 9.17 11.44
CA VAL A 331 -24.70 8.83 10.13
C VAL A 331 -25.41 10.05 9.55
N VAL A 332 -25.01 10.47 8.36
CA VAL A 332 -25.62 11.56 7.59
C VAL A 332 -26.72 11.02 6.67
N SER A 333 -26.43 9.93 5.96
CA SER A 333 -27.41 9.28 5.10
C SER A 333 -27.05 7.84 4.82
N VAL A 334 -28.06 6.98 4.69
CA VAL A 334 -27.95 5.62 4.14
C VAL A 334 -28.72 5.57 2.83
N LYS A 335 -28.11 5.04 1.77
CA LYS A 335 -28.72 4.85 0.46
C LYS A 335 -28.46 3.44 -0.03
N GLU A 336 -29.51 2.63 -0.11
CA GLU A 336 -29.45 1.29 -0.68
C GLU A 336 -29.61 1.38 -2.20
N GLY A 337 -28.48 1.41 -2.92
CA GLY A 337 -28.44 1.45 -4.38
C GLY A 337 -28.46 0.05 -5.00
N PRO A 338 -28.67 -0.04 -6.33
CA PRO A 338 -28.71 -1.33 -7.03
C PRO A 338 -27.38 -2.11 -7.01
N LEU A 339 -26.25 -1.42 -6.85
CA LEU A 339 -24.91 -2.01 -6.92
C LEU A 339 -24.24 -2.14 -5.54
N PHE A 340 -24.55 -1.24 -4.62
CA PHE A 340 -23.98 -1.22 -3.27
C PHE A 340 -24.84 -0.36 -2.35
N THR A 341 -24.60 -0.50 -1.05
CA THR A 341 -25.17 0.38 -0.03
C THR A 341 -24.17 1.49 0.30
N SER A 342 -24.57 2.74 0.10
CA SER A 342 -23.75 3.91 0.44
C SER A 342 -24.16 4.44 1.81
N ILE A 343 -23.18 4.56 2.71
CA ILE A 343 -23.38 5.11 4.05
C ILE A 343 -22.45 6.30 4.21
N LYS A 344 -23.05 7.49 4.32
CA LYS A 344 -22.33 8.75 4.46
C LYS A 344 -22.24 9.13 5.93
N LEU A 345 -21.05 9.43 6.40
CA LEU A 345 -20.75 9.65 7.82
C LEU A 345 -20.04 10.98 8.06
N ASN A 346 -20.34 11.62 9.19
CA ASN A 346 -19.47 12.60 9.82
C ASN A 346 -18.69 11.89 10.93
N LEU A 347 -17.36 11.94 10.87
CA LEU A 347 -16.51 11.48 11.95
C LEU A 347 -16.36 12.61 12.95
N GLU A 348 -16.48 12.30 14.23
CA GLU A 348 -16.08 13.27 15.25
C GLU A 348 -14.59 13.13 15.49
N VAL A 349 -13.89 14.24 15.29
CA VAL A 349 -12.58 14.43 15.90
C VAL A 349 -12.88 14.59 17.38
N ALA A 350 -12.44 13.65 18.23
CA ALA A 350 -12.64 13.76 19.67
C ALA A 350 -12.29 15.19 20.10
N GLN A 351 -13.20 15.90 20.78
CA GLN A 351 -13.05 17.33 21.08
C GLN A 351 -11.81 17.65 21.95
N ASN A 352 -11.14 16.63 22.51
CA ASN A 352 -9.83 16.73 23.16
C ASN A 352 -8.63 16.56 22.20
N THR A 353 -8.88 16.46 20.91
CA THR A 353 -7.89 16.65 19.85
C THR A 353 -8.20 17.97 19.15
N GLU A 354 -8.21 19.06 19.93
CA GLU A 354 -7.73 20.29 19.34
C GLU A 354 -6.41 19.97 18.64
N TYR A 355 -6.26 20.43 17.41
CA TYR A 355 -4.95 20.51 16.76
C TYR A 355 -4.13 21.61 17.47
N THR A 356 -4.13 21.66 18.81
CA THR A 356 -3.58 22.73 19.62
C THR A 356 -2.06 22.73 19.51
N ASN A 357 -1.54 23.93 19.30
CA ASN A 357 -0.12 24.25 19.46
C ASN A 357 0.21 24.35 20.96
N GLU A 358 -0.01 23.31 21.76
CA GLU A 358 0.46 23.33 23.15
C GLU A 358 1.99 23.23 23.18
N GLU A 359 2.63 24.28 23.73
CA GLU A 359 4.05 24.33 24.13
C GLU A 359 4.36 23.26 25.17
N PHE A 360 5.36 22.41 24.91
CA PHE A 360 5.87 21.44 25.87
C PHE A 360 7.33 21.76 26.21
N GLU A 361 7.69 21.62 27.49
CA GLU A 361 9.08 21.70 27.98
C GLU A 361 9.79 20.34 27.93
N ILE A 362 11.08 20.35 27.61
CA ILE A 362 11.93 19.15 27.54
C ILE A 362 12.41 18.81 28.95
N SER A 363 11.85 17.76 29.58
CA SER A 363 12.13 17.47 31.00
C SER A 363 13.30 16.52 31.30
N ARG A 364 14.11 16.08 30.32
CA ARG A 364 15.37 15.34 30.62
C ARG A 364 16.52 15.67 29.69
N LYS A 365 17.71 15.90 30.29
CA LYS A 365 18.99 16.12 29.60
C LYS A 365 19.43 14.85 28.85
N PRO A 366 20.13 14.99 27.69
CA PRO A 366 20.70 13.86 26.97
C PRO A 366 21.63 13.03 27.87
N ILE A 367 21.68 11.72 27.63
CA ILE A 367 22.66 10.85 28.30
C ILE A 367 24.00 11.12 27.62
N GLU A 368 24.85 11.93 28.25
CA GLU A 368 26.25 12.11 27.82
C GLU A 368 26.96 10.78 28.02
N ARG A 369 27.40 10.16 26.92
CA ARG A 369 28.37 9.07 27.03
C ARG A 369 29.76 9.68 27.14
N ASN A 370 30.46 9.30 28.21
CA ASN A 370 31.91 9.50 28.37
C ASN A 370 32.72 8.55 27.46
N THR A 371 32.29 8.31 26.23
CA THR A 371 33.10 7.66 25.21
C THR A 371 33.52 8.75 24.25
N SER A 372 34.78 9.19 24.36
CA SER A 372 35.41 10.06 23.38
C SER A 372 35.35 9.37 22.03
N VAL A 373 34.46 9.83 21.17
CA VAL A 373 34.34 9.39 19.78
C VAL A 373 35.29 10.25 18.96
N GLU A 374 36.06 9.63 18.07
CA GLU A 374 37.09 10.34 17.29
C GLU A 374 36.47 11.30 16.26
N ASN A 375 35.27 10.99 15.78
CA ASN A 375 34.57 11.73 14.74
C ASN A 375 33.04 11.52 14.82
N GLU A 376 32.32 12.32 14.03
CA GLU A 376 30.85 12.36 13.96
C GLU A 376 30.27 11.03 13.44
N GLU A 377 31.00 10.38 12.53
CA GLU A 377 30.60 9.10 11.91
C GLU A 377 30.51 7.96 12.94
N GLN A 378 31.46 7.90 13.88
CA GLN A 378 31.42 6.93 14.98
C GLN A 378 30.20 7.17 15.90
N CYS A 379 29.87 8.44 16.16
CA CYS A 379 28.72 8.81 16.97
C CYS A 379 27.38 8.40 16.31
N ALA A 380 27.30 8.52 14.99
CA ALA A 380 26.17 8.05 14.20
C ALA A 380 25.97 6.53 14.34
N VAL A 381 27.03 5.75 14.12
CA VAL A 381 26.97 4.29 14.16
C VAL A 381 26.64 3.76 15.55
N ASP A 382 27.16 4.39 16.59
CA ASP A 382 26.81 4.05 17.97
C ASP A 382 25.33 4.28 18.27
N CYS A 383 24.69 5.27 17.62
CA CYS A 383 23.25 5.43 17.63
C CYS A 383 22.56 4.28 16.86
N TYR A 384 22.97 3.99 15.62
CA TYR A 384 22.37 2.91 14.82
C TYR A 384 22.47 1.51 15.44
N ARG A 385 23.53 1.21 16.19
CA ARG A 385 23.71 -0.07 16.91
C ARG A 385 22.81 -0.23 18.13
N LYS A 386 22.18 0.84 18.60
CA LYS A 386 21.32 0.83 19.77
C LYS A 386 19.87 0.66 19.34
N PRO A 387 19.15 -0.37 19.85
CA PRO A 387 17.74 -0.61 19.50
C PRO A 387 16.78 0.56 19.79
N ILE A 388 17.23 1.55 20.55
CA ILE A 388 16.43 2.63 21.13
C ILE A 388 17.02 4.02 20.85
N CYS A 389 18.01 4.19 19.96
CA CYS A 389 18.56 5.52 19.66
C CYS A 389 17.89 6.19 18.46
N TYR A 390 17.41 7.42 18.64
CA TYR A 390 16.60 8.15 17.65
C TYR A 390 17.33 9.35 17.02
N GLY A 391 18.46 9.74 17.60
CA GLY A 391 19.29 10.81 17.09
C GLY A 391 20.56 10.94 17.90
N TYR A 392 21.53 11.62 17.30
CA TYR A 392 22.81 11.91 17.93
C TYR A 392 23.25 13.35 17.66
N ASN A 393 24.14 13.84 18.52
CA ASN A 393 24.83 15.12 18.35
C ASN A 393 26.30 14.90 18.65
N PHE A 394 27.16 15.38 17.75
CA PHE A 394 28.61 15.31 17.90
C PHE A 394 29.17 16.71 18.10
N MET A 395 29.71 16.96 19.30
CA MET A 395 30.36 18.25 19.61
C MET A 395 31.78 18.00 20.10
N GLY A 396 32.77 18.31 19.26
CA GLY A 396 34.18 18.37 19.67
C GLY A 396 34.70 17.10 20.36
N LYS A 397 34.47 15.93 19.75
CA LYS A 397 34.81 14.56 20.25
C LYS A 397 33.88 13.96 21.32
N LYS A 398 32.76 14.62 21.63
CA LYS A 398 31.71 14.07 22.50
C LYS A 398 30.48 13.65 21.70
N CYS A 399 29.96 12.46 22.00
CA CYS A 399 28.73 11.93 21.40
C CYS A 399 27.59 11.96 22.41
N TYR A 400 26.51 12.66 22.04
CA TYR A 400 25.26 12.66 22.80
C TYR A 400 24.24 11.81 22.07
N LEU A 401 23.72 10.77 22.74
CA LEU A 401 22.75 9.84 22.18
C LEU A 401 21.39 10.05 22.85
N TRP A 402 20.33 10.14 22.06
CA TRP A 402 18.96 10.20 22.58
C TRP A 402 18.27 8.85 22.48
N SER A 403 17.92 8.27 23.63
CA SER A 403 17.10 7.06 23.71
C SER A 403 15.68 7.33 24.22
N ASN A 404 14.66 6.72 23.60
CA ASN A 404 13.26 6.93 23.97
C ASN A 404 12.94 6.41 25.37
N HIS A 405 12.98 7.30 26.35
CA HIS A 405 11.99 7.32 27.44
C HIS A 405 11.05 8.53 27.30
N ILE A 406 11.04 9.22 26.16
CA ILE A 406 10.40 10.52 26.00
C ILE A 406 9.70 10.58 24.64
N LEU A 407 8.60 9.87 24.50
CA LEU A 407 7.55 10.28 23.56
C LEU A 407 6.22 10.19 24.29
N ASN A 408 6.05 11.10 25.22
CA ASN A 408 4.76 11.38 25.82
C ASN A 408 4.63 12.89 25.95
N SER A 409 4.51 13.59 24.82
CA SER A 409 4.41 15.06 24.81
C SER A 409 4.14 15.63 23.41
N THR A 410 3.42 16.75 23.34
CA THR A 410 2.64 17.15 22.14
C THR A 410 3.33 18.16 21.19
N LYS A 411 2.54 18.67 20.24
CA LYS A 411 2.88 19.24 18.92
C LYS A 411 3.92 20.36 18.90
N THR A 412 3.99 21.23 19.90
CA THR A 412 4.93 22.36 19.85
C THR A 412 6.34 21.96 20.24
N GLN A 413 6.50 20.87 21.00
CA GLN A 413 7.81 20.28 21.29
C GLN A 413 8.51 19.83 20.02
N PHE A 414 7.79 19.32 19.00
CA PHE A 414 8.41 18.86 17.75
C PHE A 414 8.92 20.01 16.86
N LYS A 415 8.29 21.20 16.92
CA LYS A 415 8.73 22.42 16.21
C LYS A 415 9.93 23.07 16.90
N THR A 416 9.91 23.13 18.23
CA THR A 416 11.06 23.56 19.05
C THR A 416 12.21 22.56 18.96
N LEU A 417 11.91 21.26 18.88
CA LEU A 417 12.87 20.21 18.58
C LEU A 417 13.41 20.38 17.16
N LYS A 418 12.61 20.68 16.12
CA LYS A 418 13.12 21.00 14.77
C LYS A 418 14.04 22.22 14.75
N ARG A 419 13.73 23.27 15.52
CA ARG A 419 14.56 24.49 15.66
C ARG A 419 15.82 24.24 16.50
N LYS A 420 15.75 23.48 17.60
CA LYS A 420 16.91 23.06 18.40
C LYS A 420 17.77 22.05 17.64
N ILE A 421 17.17 21.11 16.91
CA ILE A 421 17.86 20.21 15.97
C ILE A 421 18.62 21.01 14.90
N ALA A 422 18.00 22.07 14.37
CA ALA A 422 18.62 22.94 13.38
C ALA A 422 19.74 23.83 13.97
N ASN A 423 19.61 24.27 15.23
CA ASN A 423 20.58 25.14 15.91
C ASN A 423 21.70 24.37 16.65
N GLU A 424 21.44 23.14 17.09
CA GLU A 424 22.34 22.27 17.86
C GLU A 424 22.93 21.14 17.00
N GLN A 425 22.74 21.16 15.68
CA GLN A 425 23.27 20.14 14.74
C GLN A 425 22.91 18.68 15.07
N LEU A 426 21.70 18.41 15.58
CA LEU A 426 21.26 17.01 15.75
C LEU A 426 21.01 16.33 14.39
N LEU A 427 21.55 15.12 14.24
CA LEU A 427 21.25 14.23 13.13
C LEU A 427 20.24 13.16 13.59
N LEU A 428 18.99 13.31 13.14
CA LEU A 428 17.95 12.30 13.28
C LEU A 428 18.27 11.12 12.36
N VAL A 429 18.17 9.91 12.91
CA VAL A 429 18.29 8.66 12.17
C VAL A 429 16.92 8.39 11.53
N ASP A 430 16.69 8.97 10.35
CA ASP A 430 15.46 8.76 9.59
C ASP A 430 15.78 8.43 8.13
N TYR A 431 15.22 7.31 7.65
CA TYR A 431 15.23 6.89 6.25
C TYR A 431 14.61 7.96 5.33
N GLN A 432 13.66 8.77 5.84
CA GLN A 432 13.04 9.88 5.09
C GLN A 432 13.93 11.13 4.96
N ARG A 433 15.15 11.14 5.51
CA ARG A 433 16.12 12.24 5.27
C ARG A 433 17.10 11.99 4.12
N PHE A 434 17.11 10.81 3.49
CA PHE A 434 17.80 10.67 2.20
C PHE A 434 17.09 11.50 1.10
N ASP A 435 15.75 11.52 1.10
CA ASP A 435 14.92 12.42 0.26
C ASP A 435 15.16 13.91 0.57
N GLY A 436 15.68 14.23 1.76
CA GLY A 436 16.03 15.59 2.16
C GLY A 436 17.42 16.06 1.71
N LEU A 437 18.32 15.11 1.40
CA LEU A 437 19.68 15.40 0.91
C LEU A 437 19.73 15.49 -0.61
N CYS A 438 18.93 14.66 -1.28
CA CYS A 438 18.75 14.65 -2.73
C CYS A 438 17.24 14.60 -3.02
N LYS A 439 16.70 15.50 -3.86
CA LYS A 439 15.25 15.58 -4.16
C LYS A 439 14.72 14.46 -5.08
N GLY A 440 15.40 13.32 -5.16
CA GLY A 440 15.04 12.21 -6.05
C GLY A 440 14.16 11.18 -5.35
N GLU A 441 13.35 10.44 -6.10
CA GLU A 441 12.63 9.27 -5.58
C GLU A 441 13.62 8.13 -5.33
N SER A 442 13.48 7.44 -4.19
CA SER A 442 14.15 6.15 -3.97
C SER A 442 13.32 5.04 -4.60
N SER A 443 13.97 4.17 -5.37
CA SER A 443 13.32 3.01 -6.01
C SER A 443 13.95 1.71 -5.52
N ILE A 444 13.15 0.64 -5.41
CA ILE A 444 13.69 -0.68 -5.10
C ILE A 444 14.48 -1.14 -6.33
N TYR A 445 15.78 -1.36 -6.15
CA TYR A 445 16.68 -1.86 -7.17
C TYR A 445 16.46 -3.36 -7.41
N ARG A 446 16.46 -4.16 -6.33
CA ARG A 446 16.16 -5.61 -6.30
C ARG A 446 16.08 -6.10 -4.85
N GLN A 447 15.36 -7.18 -4.56
CA GLN A 447 15.46 -7.86 -3.25
C GLN A 447 16.49 -8.99 -3.33
N MET A 448 17.47 -9.00 -2.43
CA MET A 448 18.53 -10.02 -2.37
C MET A 448 19.17 -10.02 -0.97
N SER A 449 20.04 -10.99 -0.67
CA SER A 449 20.77 -10.98 0.61
C SER A 449 21.63 -9.72 0.75
N PRO A 450 21.91 -9.23 1.98
CA PRO A 450 22.78 -8.07 2.19
C PRO A 450 24.13 -8.20 1.48
N THR A 451 24.71 -9.40 1.49
CA THR A 451 25.98 -9.71 0.81
C THR A 451 25.86 -9.60 -0.71
N GLU A 452 24.77 -10.09 -1.29
CA GLU A 452 24.52 -10.03 -2.72
C GLU A 452 24.21 -8.59 -3.17
N CYS A 453 23.48 -7.81 -2.37
CA CYS A 453 23.21 -6.39 -2.64
C CYS A 453 24.50 -5.58 -2.57
N SER A 454 25.36 -5.83 -1.57
CA SER A 454 26.69 -5.21 -1.49
C SER A 454 27.56 -5.52 -2.72
N ARG A 455 27.56 -6.77 -3.21
CA ARG A 455 28.27 -7.14 -4.45
C ARG A 455 27.67 -6.46 -5.68
N THR A 456 26.35 -6.41 -5.78
CA THR A 456 25.66 -5.82 -6.93
C THR A 456 25.84 -4.30 -6.97
N CYS A 457 25.73 -3.62 -5.82
CA CYS A 457 25.95 -2.18 -5.72
C CYS A 457 27.43 -1.78 -5.87
N LYS A 458 28.39 -2.73 -5.85
CA LYS A 458 29.83 -2.41 -5.90
C LYS A 458 30.23 -1.58 -7.12
N ASN A 459 29.49 -1.73 -8.23
CA ASN A 459 29.77 -1.08 -9.51
C ASN A 459 28.69 -0.06 -9.94
N ASP A 460 27.66 0.17 -9.12
CA ASP A 460 26.60 1.13 -9.41
C ASP A 460 26.61 2.24 -8.35
N ALA A 461 27.13 3.41 -8.74
CA ALA A 461 27.22 4.59 -7.89
C ALA A 461 25.86 5.16 -7.46
N THR A 462 24.75 4.63 -7.96
CA THR A 462 23.37 5.00 -7.59
C THR A 462 22.65 3.92 -6.77
N CYS A 463 23.28 2.75 -6.59
CA CYS A 463 22.77 1.62 -5.79
C CYS A 463 23.28 1.71 -4.34
N ARG A 464 22.40 1.52 -3.34
CA ARG A 464 22.73 1.58 -1.92
C ARG A 464 22.00 0.47 -1.14
N LEU A 465 22.72 -0.20 -0.24
CA LEU A 465 22.19 -1.21 0.69
C LEU A 465 21.58 -0.52 1.91
N PHE A 466 20.34 -0.87 2.25
CA PHE A 466 19.71 -0.49 3.52
C PHE A 466 19.22 -1.76 4.19
N SER A 467 19.83 -2.10 5.31
CA SER A 467 19.42 -3.25 6.11
C SER A 467 18.69 -2.75 7.35
N TYR A 468 17.48 -3.26 7.56
CA TYR A 468 16.71 -3.02 8.79
C TYR A 468 16.96 -4.14 9.83
N ASN A 469 17.52 -5.26 9.40
CA ASN A 469 17.75 -6.42 10.23
C ASN A 469 19.13 -7.01 9.96
N TYR A 470 19.91 -7.21 11.03
CA TYR A 470 21.28 -7.72 10.99
C TYR A 470 21.39 -9.21 10.60
N ASN A 471 20.36 -9.77 9.95
CA ASN A 471 20.30 -11.18 9.61
C ASN A 471 20.76 -11.39 8.16
N GLU A 472 21.94 -12.00 7.97
CA GLU A 472 22.59 -12.16 6.67
C GLU A 472 21.79 -13.01 5.67
N ASP A 473 20.89 -13.85 6.17
CA ASP A 473 20.02 -14.73 5.36
C ASP A 473 18.69 -14.07 4.96
N ALA A 474 18.37 -12.87 5.46
CA ALA A 474 17.13 -12.18 5.14
C ALA A 474 17.19 -11.57 3.72
N VAL A 475 16.17 -11.82 2.91
CA VAL A 475 16.01 -11.18 1.60
C VAL A 475 15.45 -9.78 1.83
N GLU A 476 16.32 -8.76 1.76
CA GLU A 476 15.98 -7.36 2.06
C GLU A 476 15.94 -6.49 0.78
N PRO A 477 15.19 -5.36 0.78
CA PRO A 477 15.17 -4.44 -0.35
C PRO A 477 16.51 -3.71 -0.52
N CYS A 478 17.22 -4.01 -1.61
CA CYS A 478 18.33 -3.22 -2.12
C CYS A 478 17.75 -2.00 -2.85
N LEU A 479 18.18 -0.77 -2.50
CA LEU A 479 17.61 0.45 -3.07
C LEU A 479 18.53 1.08 -4.11
N LYS A 480 17.92 1.79 -5.06
CA LYS A 480 18.58 2.74 -5.93
C LYS A 480 18.08 4.13 -5.58
N ILE A 481 18.99 5.03 -5.22
CA ILE A 481 18.66 6.43 -4.98
C ILE A 481 18.88 7.18 -6.29
N ASP A 482 17.84 7.83 -6.80
CA ASP A 482 18.01 8.80 -7.87
C ASP A 482 18.79 10.01 -7.35
N ASN A 483 20.06 10.11 -7.76
CA ASN A 483 20.98 11.14 -7.31
C ASN A 483 21.12 12.29 -8.32
N SER A 484 20.32 12.29 -9.39
CA SER A 484 20.33 13.31 -10.45
C SER A 484 20.11 14.73 -9.91
N ASN A 485 19.36 14.87 -8.81
CA ASN A 485 19.03 16.13 -8.16
C ASN A 485 19.78 16.36 -6.82
N CYS A 486 21.00 15.80 -6.69
CA CYS A 486 21.79 15.93 -5.46
C CYS A 486 22.95 16.92 -5.58
N SER A 487 23.17 17.76 -4.54
CA SER A 487 24.34 18.64 -4.51
C SER A 487 25.63 17.83 -4.32
N LYS A 488 26.77 18.30 -4.88
CA LYS A 488 28.09 17.63 -4.70
C LYS A 488 28.47 17.42 -3.23
N SER A 489 28.11 18.36 -2.35
CA SER A 489 28.36 18.24 -0.91
C SER A 489 27.53 17.13 -0.27
N ASN A 490 26.27 16.99 -0.67
CA ASN A 490 25.39 15.93 -0.17
C ASN A 490 25.78 14.56 -0.74
N LEU A 491 26.20 14.48 -2.00
CA LEU A 491 26.78 13.26 -2.59
C LEU A 491 28.01 12.79 -1.82
N HIS A 492 28.93 13.71 -1.49
CA HIS A 492 30.14 13.37 -0.72
C HIS A 492 29.81 12.90 0.70
N LYS A 493 28.84 13.53 1.38
CA LYS A 493 28.36 13.08 2.70
C LYS A 493 27.76 11.68 2.64
N LEU A 494 26.93 11.44 1.62
CA LEU A 494 26.34 10.13 1.36
C LEU A 494 27.43 9.09 1.13
N ASP A 495 28.35 9.33 0.19
CA ASP A 495 29.42 8.39 -0.16
C ASP A 495 30.35 8.07 1.02
N ASN A 496 30.62 9.03 1.90
CA ASN A 496 31.40 8.81 3.12
C ASN A 496 30.66 7.93 4.13
N ILE A 497 29.39 8.23 4.40
CA ILE A 497 28.53 7.40 5.26
C ILE A 497 28.51 5.96 4.73
N PHE A 498 28.31 5.79 3.42
CA PHE A 498 28.26 4.47 2.78
C PHE A 498 29.60 3.74 2.76
N THR A 499 30.71 4.45 2.50
CA THR A 499 32.06 3.86 2.52
C THR A 499 32.43 3.39 3.93
N TYR A 500 32.04 4.14 4.96
CA TYR A 500 32.24 3.76 6.34
C TYR A 500 31.37 2.56 6.75
N PHE A 501 30.10 2.50 6.33
CA PHE A 501 29.25 1.31 6.50
C PHE A 501 29.85 0.08 5.82
N LYS A 502 30.30 0.21 4.56
CA LYS A 502 30.93 -0.88 3.79
C LYS A 502 32.21 -1.41 4.44
N LYS A 503 32.94 -0.57 5.17
CA LYS A 503 34.20 -0.92 5.86
C LYS A 503 33.97 -1.57 7.23
N ASN A 504 32.83 -1.30 7.88
CA ASN A 504 32.57 -1.71 9.27
C ASN A 504 31.38 -2.69 9.44
N LEU A 505 30.76 -3.12 8.33
CA LEU A 505 29.72 -4.16 8.24
C LEU A 505 30.27 -5.48 7.63
N SER A 506 31.59 -5.59 7.41
CA SER A 506 32.24 -6.82 6.95
C SER A 506 32.62 -7.74 8.09
#